data_AF-A0A2M8D8R2-F1
#
_entry.id   AF-A0A2M8D8R2-F1
#
_cell.length_a   1.000
_cell.length_b   1.000
_cell.length_c   1.000
_cell.angle_alpha   90.00
_cell.angle_beta   90.00
_cell.angle_gamma   90.00
#
_symmetry.space_group_name_H-M   'P 1'
#
loop_
_entity.id
_entity.type
_entity.pdbx_description
1 polymer ?
#
loop_
_entity_poly.entity_id
_entity_poly.type
_entity_poly.pdbx_seq_one_letter_code
_entity_poly.pdbx_strand_id
1 'polypeptide(L)'
;MNIVVVEKEISLANISEVAKEFYQPMVKGVVDIKKEVVAFGGEYHIDANQKLIERDSEQKDIWGFNIYLDRPRDAWIEYISLINIRPSAGNTDMEVGDAKIREKMKRIIDSKII
;
A
#
# COMPACT_ATOMS: atom_id res chain seq x y z
N MET A 1 -7.06 2.01 15.44
CA MET A 1 -6.09 2.21 14.35
C MET A 1 -6.86 2.54 13.10
N ASN A 2 -6.74 3.76 12.62
CA ASN A 2 -7.42 4.19 11.41
C ASN A 2 -6.81 3.49 10.19
N ILE A 3 -7.61 2.64 9.56
CA ILE A 3 -7.31 2.01 8.28
C ILE A 3 -8.49 2.27 7.35
N VAL A 4 -8.20 2.80 6.18
CA VAL A 4 -9.19 3.06 5.14
C VAL A 4 -8.95 2.13 3.97
N VAL A 5 -9.96 1.32 3.65
CA VAL A 5 -9.94 0.44 2.46
C VAL A 5 -10.63 1.17 1.31
N VAL A 6 -9.96 1.27 0.17
CA VAL A 6 -10.31 2.07 -0.99
C VAL A 6 -10.50 1.17 -2.21
N GLU A 7 -11.75 1.06 -2.66
CA GLU A 7 -12.14 0.28 -3.84
C GLU A 7 -12.29 1.18 -5.09
N LYS A 8 -12.71 2.43 -4.91
CA LYS A 8 -12.89 3.41 -6.00
C LYS A 8 -11.82 4.49 -5.96
N GLU A 9 -12.06 5.56 -5.22
CA GLU A 9 -11.18 6.73 -5.14
C GLU A 9 -11.21 7.30 -3.72
N ILE A 10 -10.13 7.96 -3.33
CA ILE A 10 -9.96 8.69 -2.08
C ILE A 10 -9.21 9.99 -2.38
N SER A 11 -9.57 11.09 -1.71
CA SER A 11 -8.86 12.35 -1.89
C SER A 11 -7.50 12.33 -1.21
N LEU A 12 -6.53 13.07 -1.77
CA LEU A 12 -5.23 13.29 -1.12
C LEU A 12 -5.38 13.89 0.29
N ALA A 13 -6.39 14.74 0.50
CA ALA A 13 -6.71 15.29 1.81
C ALA A 13 -7.08 14.20 2.83
N ASN A 14 -7.92 13.23 2.44
CA ASN A 14 -8.30 12.12 3.32
C ASN A 14 -7.10 11.21 3.62
N ILE A 15 -6.24 10.93 2.63
CA ILE A 15 -4.99 10.22 2.85
C ILE A 15 -4.10 10.97 3.86
N SER A 16 -4.04 12.30 3.74
CA SER A 16 -3.27 13.14 4.64
C SER A 16 -3.79 13.07 6.08
N GLU A 17 -5.11 12.99 6.28
CA GLU A 17 -5.71 12.76 7.61
C GLU A 17 -5.30 11.40 8.20
N VAL A 18 -5.27 10.33 7.39
CA VAL A 18 -4.82 9.00 7.83
C VAL A 18 -3.34 9.03 8.26
N ALA A 19 -2.49 9.74 7.51
CA ALA A 19 -1.06 9.87 7.82
C ALA A 19 -0.81 10.54 9.19
N LYS A 20 -1.70 11.44 9.64
CA LYS A 20 -1.52 12.19 10.90
C LYS A 20 -1.51 11.31 12.14
N GLU A 21 -2.11 10.12 12.08
CA GLU A 21 -2.22 9.24 13.24
C GLU A 21 -0.90 8.55 13.59
N PHE A 22 0.01 8.36 12.61
CA PHE A 22 1.19 7.51 12.82
C PHE A 22 2.51 8.14 12.35
N TYR A 23 2.55 8.65 11.12
CA TYR A 23 3.81 9.07 10.51
C TYR A 23 3.52 10.31 9.65
N GLN A 24 3.71 11.53 10.14
CA GLN A 24 3.79 12.66 9.21
C GLN A 24 5.24 12.77 8.72
N PRO A 25 5.52 12.81 7.41
CA PRO A 25 4.63 13.03 6.25
C PRO A 25 4.28 11.77 5.41
N MET A 26 4.18 10.57 6.00
CA MET A 26 4.11 9.29 5.30
C MET A 26 2.93 8.40 5.72
N VAL A 27 2.27 7.74 4.78
CA VAL A 27 1.24 6.73 5.11
C VAL A 27 1.71 5.35 4.67
N LYS A 28 1.49 4.36 5.53
CA LYS A 28 1.68 2.94 5.19
C LYS A 28 0.47 2.42 4.45
N GLY A 29 0.66 1.47 3.57
CA GLY A 29 -0.45 0.84 2.89
C GLY A 29 -0.12 -0.50 2.28
N VAL A 30 -1.17 -1.18 1.84
CA VAL A 30 -1.06 -2.42 1.08
C VAL A 30 -2.00 -2.37 -0.11
N VAL A 31 -1.63 -3.01 -1.20
CA VAL A 31 -2.45 -3.13 -2.41
C VAL A 31 -2.64 -4.60 -2.75
N ASP A 32 -3.89 -4.99 -2.99
CA ASP A 32 -4.20 -6.25 -3.68
C ASP A 32 -4.12 -5.98 -5.19
N ILE A 33 -3.11 -6.55 -5.84
CA ILE A 33 -2.89 -6.35 -7.28
C ILE A 33 -3.84 -7.17 -8.15
N LYS A 34 -4.53 -8.18 -7.62
CA LYS A 34 -5.52 -8.98 -8.35
C LYS A 34 -6.91 -8.33 -8.30
N LYS A 35 -7.33 -7.85 -7.14
CA LYS A 35 -8.63 -7.18 -6.93
C LYS A 35 -8.59 -5.67 -7.17
N GLU A 36 -7.40 -5.08 -7.28
CA GLU A 36 -7.20 -3.64 -7.45
C GLU A 36 -7.82 -2.81 -6.32
N VAL A 37 -7.64 -3.27 -5.08
CA VAL A 37 -8.09 -2.61 -3.84
C VAL A 37 -6.88 -2.20 -3.02
N VAL A 38 -6.95 -1.05 -2.37
CA VAL A 38 -5.84 -0.50 -1.57
C VAL A 38 -6.32 -0.26 -0.14
N ALA A 39 -5.50 -0.57 0.86
CA ALA A 39 -5.73 -0.18 2.24
C ALA A 39 -4.61 0.75 2.71
N PHE A 40 -4.97 1.87 3.33
CA PHE A 40 -4.05 2.88 3.86
C PHE A 40 -4.19 2.99 5.37
N GLY A 41 -3.09 3.23 6.07
CA GLY A 41 -3.03 3.39 7.52
C GLY A 41 -2.56 2.14 8.26
N GLY A 42 -2.75 2.15 9.58
CA GLY A 42 -2.17 1.16 10.50
C GLY A 42 -0.79 1.56 11.00
N GLU A 43 -0.41 0.98 12.14
CA GLU A 43 0.93 1.18 12.73
C GLU A 43 1.96 0.40 11.89
N TYR A 44 1.59 -0.81 11.48
CA TYR A 44 2.36 -1.69 10.62
C TYR A 44 1.57 -2.04 9.37
N HIS A 45 2.28 -2.37 8.29
CA HIS A 45 1.65 -2.85 7.05
C HIS A 45 0.80 -4.11 7.25
N ILE A 46 1.10 -4.92 8.27
CA ILE A 46 0.32 -6.13 8.58
C ILE A 46 -1.11 -5.78 9.02
N ASP A 47 -1.34 -4.61 9.60
CA ASP A 47 -2.67 -4.19 10.04
C ASP A 47 -3.57 -3.92 8.82
N ALA A 48 -3.04 -3.18 7.84
CA ALA A 48 -3.73 -2.94 6.58
C ALA A 48 -3.86 -4.24 5.75
N ASN A 49 -2.85 -5.12 5.78
CA ASN A 49 -2.91 -6.45 5.15
C ASN A 49 -4.08 -7.28 5.70
N GLN A 50 -4.25 -7.35 7.02
CA GLN A 50 -5.35 -8.07 7.64
C GLN A 50 -6.72 -7.55 7.16
N LYS A 51 -6.87 -6.23 6.96
CA LYS A 51 -8.11 -5.65 6.42
C LYS A 51 -8.43 -6.09 5.00
N LEU A 52 -7.43 -6.35 4.17
CA LEU A 52 -7.66 -6.93 2.85
C LEU A 52 -7.96 -8.43 2.93
N ILE A 53 -7.27 -9.18 3.81
CA ILE A 53 -7.54 -10.61 4.04
C ILE A 53 -8.98 -10.84 4.55
N GLU A 54 -9.45 -10.03 5.50
CA GLU A 54 -10.83 -10.03 6.00
C GLU A 54 -11.87 -9.77 4.89
N ARG A 55 -11.45 -9.20 3.77
CA ARG A 55 -12.26 -8.92 2.56
C ARG A 55 -11.92 -9.85 1.39
N ASP A 56 -11.60 -11.11 1.73
CA ASP A 56 -11.34 -12.21 0.80
C ASP A 56 -10.14 -11.99 -0.14
N SER A 57 -9.24 -11.05 0.16
CA SER A 57 -8.01 -10.90 -0.61
C SER A 57 -7.06 -12.04 -0.30
N GLU A 58 -6.29 -12.49 -1.29
CA GLU A 58 -5.34 -13.58 -1.09
C GLU A 58 -3.96 -13.01 -0.75
N GLN A 59 -3.30 -13.55 0.29
CA GLN A 59 -2.00 -13.03 0.74
C GLN A 59 -0.97 -12.91 -0.39
N LYS A 60 -0.98 -13.82 -1.37
CA LYS A 60 -0.06 -13.82 -2.53
C LYS A 60 -0.23 -12.61 -3.46
N ASP A 61 -1.41 -11.99 -3.46
CA ASP A 61 -1.74 -10.85 -4.31
C ASP A 61 -1.58 -9.51 -3.56
N ILE A 62 -1.28 -9.54 -2.26
CA ILE A 62 -1.07 -8.33 -1.45
C ILE A 62 0.42 -7.96 -1.40
N TRP A 63 0.70 -6.67 -1.56
CA TRP A 63 2.02 -6.05 -1.48
C TRP A 63 1.98 -4.75 -0.67
N GLY A 64 2.98 -4.55 0.19
CA GLY A 64 3.11 -3.37 1.04
C GLY A 64 3.91 -2.24 0.40
N PHE A 65 3.54 -1.00 0.74
CA PHE A 65 4.19 0.23 0.28
C PHE A 65 4.05 1.35 1.32
N ASN A 66 4.89 2.37 1.20
CA ASN A 66 4.71 3.67 1.86
C ASN A 66 4.38 4.74 0.81
N ILE A 67 3.60 5.75 1.16
CA ILE A 67 3.42 6.98 0.39
C ILE A 67 3.99 8.14 1.18
N TYR A 68 4.88 8.92 0.57
CA TYR A 68 5.45 10.15 1.11
C TYR A 68 4.73 11.35 0.51
N LEU A 69 3.90 12.03 1.31
CA LEU A 69 3.03 13.12 0.86
C LEU A 69 3.78 14.43 0.60
N ASP A 70 5.03 14.51 1.04
CA ASP A 70 5.96 15.61 0.82
C ASP A 70 6.81 15.43 -0.45
N ARG A 71 6.64 14.32 -1.18
CA ARG A 71 7.37 14.03 -2.42
C ARG A 71 6.52 14.25 -3.67
N PRO A 72 7.14 14.57 -4.82
CA PRO A 72 6.48 14.57 -6.12
C PRO A 72 5.79 13.24 -6.45
N ARG A 73 4.66 13.30 -7.18
CA ARG A 73 3.79 12.15 -7.48
C ARG A 73 4.48 11.01 -8.25
N ASP A 74 5.52 11.31 -9.00
CA ASP A 74 6.34 10.32 -9.70
C ASP A 74 7.30 9.56 -8.76
N ALA A 75 7.63 10.11 -7.59
CA ALA A 75 8.58 9.56 -6.62
C ALA A 75 7.99 9.30 -5.22
N TRP A 76 6.69 9.48 -5.05
CA TRP A 76 6.03 9.43 -3.74
C TRP A 76 5.76 8.02 -3.19
N ILE A 77 5.79 6.98 -4.04
CA ILE A 77 5.57 5.60 -3.61
C ILE A 77 6.92 4.93 -3.34
N GLU A 78 7.05 4.35 -2.16
CA GLU A 78 8.16 3.47 -1.80
C GLU A 78 7.64 2.04 -1.63
N TYR A 79 8.27 1.08 -2.29
CA TYR A 79 7.82 -0.32 -2.35
C TYR A 79 8.42 -1.19 -1.24
N ILE A 80 8.66 -0.61 -0.05
CA ILE A 80 9.38 -1.25 1.05
C ILE A 80 8.42 -1.62 2.18
N SER A 81 8.37 -2.90 2.54
CA SER A 81 7.60 -3.39 3.67
C SER A 81 8.10 -4.74 4.17
N LEU A 82 7.99 -5.00 5.47
CA LEU A 82 8.31 -6.32 6.04
C LEU A 82 7.43 -7.43 5.45
N ILE A 83 6.17 -7.14 5.11
CA ILE A 83 5.26 -8.15 4.54
C ILE A 83 5.66 -8.58 3.11
N ASN A 84 6.58 -7.85 2.47
CA ASN A 84 7.05 -8.15 1.11
C ASN A 84 8.12 -9.26 1.11
N ILE A 85 8.71 -9.60 2.26
CA ILE A 85 9.65 -10.72 2.38
C ILE A 85 8.85 -12.02 2.20
N ARG A 86 8.87 -12.54 0.98
CA ARG A 86 8.12 -13.72 0.55
C ARG A 86 8.92 -14.52 -0.49
N PRO A 87 9.83 -15.40 -0.03
CA PRO A 87 10.65 -16.23 -0.92
C PRO A 87 9.82 -17.11 -1.86
N SER A 88 8.64 -17.57 -1.43
CA SER A 88 7.72 -18.35 -2.27
C SER A 88 7.16 -17.59 -3.48
N ALA A 89 7.22 -16.25 -3.46
CA ALA A 89 6.86 -15.38 -4.57
C ALA A 89 8.09 -14.76 -5.27
N GLY A 90 9.30 -15.26 -4.97
CA GLY A 90 10.55 -14.76 -5.55
C GLY A 90 11.02 -13.41 -4.99
N ASN A 91 10.51 -12.96 -3.84
CA ASN A 91 10.91 -11.70 -3.21
C ASN A 91 11.54 -11.97 -1.84
N THR A 92 12.86 -11.85 -1.71
CA THR A 92 13.59 -12.17 -0.46
C THR A 92 13.86 -10.96 0.43
N ASP A 93 13.57 -9.76 -0.06
CA ASP A 93 13.84 -8.50 0.61
C ASP A 93 12.55 -7.75 0.96
N MET A 94 12.67 -6.66 1.71
CA MET A 94 11.52 -5.79 2.02
C MET A 94 11.06 -4.99 0.80
N GLU A 95 11.98 -4.69 -0.12
CA GLU A 95 11.64 -4.01 -1.36
C GLU A 95 11.02 -5.01 -2.35
N VAL A 96 9.97 -4.59 -3.06
CA VAL A 96 9.45 -5.36 -4.20
C VAL A 96 10.44 -5.29 -5.36
N GLY A 97 11.19 -6.37 -5.59
CA GLY A 97 12.23 -6.42 -6.63
C GLY A 97 11.67 -6.48 -8.06
N ASP A 98 10.53 -7.14 -8.26
CA ASP A 98 9.91 -7.31 -9.58
C ASP A 98 9.34 -5.97 -10.10
N ALA A 99 9.89 -5.49 -11.22
CA ALA A 99 9.47 -4.24 -11.86
C ALA A 99 8.02 -4.28 -12.35
N LYS A 100 7.53 -5.43 -12.86
CA LYS A 100 6.15 -5.56 -13.34
C LYS A 100 5.15 -5.46 -12.20
N ILE A 101 5.52 -5.97 -11.03
CA ILE A 101 4.70 -5.83 -9.82
C ILE A 101 4.67 -4.36 -9.38
N ARG A 102 5.81 -3.68 -9.33
CA ARG A 102 5.89 -2.25 -8.99
C ARG A 102 5.08 -1.36 -9.94
N GLU A 103 5.16 -1.61 -11.25
CA GLU A 103 4.34 -0.92 -12.26
C GLU A 103 2.84 -1.12 -12.01
N LYS A 104 2.43 -2.37 -11.71
CA LYS A 104 1.04 -2.70 -11.42
C LYS A 104 0.56 -2.02 -10.13
N MET A 105 1.37 -2.05 -9.07
CA MET A 105 1.10 -1.34 -7.83
C MET A 105 0.94 0.16 -8.07
N LYS A 106 1.90 0.79 -8.78
CA LYS A 106 1.86 2.22 -9.11
C LYS A 106 0.56 2.61 -9.80
N ARG A 107 0.21 1.87 -10.88
CA ARG A 107 -1.00 2.13 -11.67
C ARG A 107 -2.27 2.06 -10.80
N ILE A 108 -2.35 1.08 -9.91
CA ILE A 108 -3.52 0.91 -9.02
C ILE A 108 -3.54 2.02 -7.97
N ILE A 109 -2.42 2.25 -7.26
CA ILE A 109 -2.35 3.26 -6.19
C ILE A 109 -2.66 4.65 -6.74
N ASP A 110 -2.06 5.02 -7.88
CA ASP A 110 -2.31 6.32 -8.49
C ASP A 110 -3.75 6.48 -8.98
N SER A 111 -4.41 5.40 -9.43
CA SER A 111 -5.82 5.47 -9.83
C SER A 111 -6.78 5.59 -8.65
N LYS A 112 -6.35 5.24 -7.43
CA LYS A 112 -7.18 5.38 -6.23
C LYS A 112 -7.10 6.77 -5.59
N ILE A 113 -6.05 7.55 -5.82
CA ILE A 113 -5.84 8.81 -5.08
C ILE A 113 -6.02 10.01 -6.00
N ILE A 114 -7.05 10.80 -5.75
CA ILE A 114 -7.43 12.01 -6.52
C ILE A 114 -7.09 13.32 -5.79
#